data_AF-A0A0V0H5B6-F1
#
_entry.id   AF-A0A0V0H5B6-F1
#
_cell.length_a   1.000
_cell.length_b   1.000
_cell.length_c   1.000
_cell.angle_alpha   90.00
_cell.angle_beta   90.00
_cell.angle_gamma   90.00
#
_symmetry.space_group_name_H-M   'P 1'
#
loop_
_entity.id
_entity.type
_entity.pdbx_description
1 polymer ?
#
loop_
_entity_poly.entity_id
_entity_poly.type
_entity_poly.pdbx_seq_one_letter_code
_entity_poly.pdbx_strand_id
1 'polypeptide(L)'
;DYKVVGIFCIYGSALHIDFKIYSLKDDSWRKIHYAHDGICFSRRSVFVKGKLHWTTHSRDQYVWGGGIVSFSLADENWGKVEEPCYGGKESISELGLFGNDLCGFSHDLAIGIDVWVMKDYGITESWTKICTIVSKTREISIFSIRFLVK
;
A
#
# COMPACT_ATOMS: atom_id res chain seq x y z
N ASP A 1 11.65 0.55 21.14
CA ASP A 1 10.27 0.99 21.39
C ASP A 1 9.36 0.29 20.39
N TYR A 2 8.31 -0.37 20.86
CA TYR A 2 7.35 -1.04 19.98
C TYR A 2 6.25 -0.02 19.61
N LYS A 3 6.01 0.16 18.31
CA LYS A 3 5.08 1.17 17.81
C LYS A 3 3.97 0.54 16.99
N VAL A 4 2.75 1.07 17.16
CA VAL A 4 1.57 0.67 16.38
C VAL A 4 1.02 1.89 15.68
N VAL A 5 0.83 1.81 14.35
CA VAL A 5 0.17 2.88 13.58
C VAL A 5 -1.28 2.48 13.34
N GLY A 6 -2.19 3.35 13.73
CA GLY A 6 -3.63 3.21 13.52
C GLY A 6 -4.14 4.27 12.54
N ILE A 7 -4.96 3.82 11.59
CA ILE A 7 -5.72 4.67 10.68
C ILE A 7 -7.18 4.62 11.14
N PHE A 8 -7.72 5.75 11.57
CA PHE A 8 -9.05 5.84 12.16
C PHE A 8 -9.97 6.63 11.23
N CYS A 9 -10.96 5.94 10.65
CA CYS A 9 -12.04 6.58 9.93
C CYS A 9 -13.06 7.11 10.95
N ILE A 10 -13.14 8.44 11.06
CA ILE A 10 -14.10 9.11 11.94
C ILE A 10 -15.27 9.58 11.07
N TYR A 11 -16.45 9.03 11.37
CA TYR A 11 -17.68 9.36 10.67
C TYR A 11 -18.38 10.54 11.36
N GLY A 12 -18.44 11.67 10.66
CA GLY A 12 -19.21 12.87 11.06
C GLY A 12 -19.98 13.43 9.87
N SER A 13 -20.09 14.76 9.75
CA SER A 13 -20.64 15.43 8.56
C SER A 13 -19.78 15.21 7.29
N ALA A 14 -18.51 14.88 7.48
CA ALA A 14 -17.59 14.42 6.44
C ALA A 14 -16.76 13.22 6.96
N LEU A 15 -16.22 12.41 6.04
CA LEU A 15 -15.24 11.37 6.37
C LEU A 15 -13.91 12.04 6.70
N HIS A 16 -13.44 11.89 7.93
CA HIS A 16 -12.13 12.34 8.36
C HIS A 16 -11.26 11.14 8.70
N ILE A 17 -10.00 11.15 8.25
CA ILE A 17 -9.03 10.09 8.55
C ILE A 17 -8.01 10.64 9.53
N ASP A 18 -8.03 10.10 10.74
CA ASP A 18 -7.08 10.43 11.80
C ASP A 18 -5.98 9.36 11.79
N PHE A 19 -4.72 9.79 11.72
CA PHE A 19 -3.59 8.90 11.87
C PHE A 19 -3.02 9.05 13.28
N LYS A 20 -2.81 7.93 13.96
CA LYS A 20 -2.20 7.92 15.30
C LYS A 20 -1.13 6.87 15.37
N ILE A 21 -0.15 7.13 16.23
CA ILE A 21 0.88 6.18 16.58
C ILE A 21 0.87 5.96 18.08
N TYR A 22 0.89 4.69 18.48
CA TYR A 22 1.10 4.26 19.84
C TYR A 22 2.57 3.94 20.05
N SER A 23 3.12 4.37 21.18
CA SER A 23 4.43 3.94 21.66
C SER A 23 4.24 3.12 22.92
N LEU A 24 4.80 1.90 22.94
CA LEU A 24 4.80 1.06 24.14
C LEU A 24 5.65 1.68 25.26
N LYS A 25 6.73 2.38 24.90
CA LYS A 25 7.60 3.06 25.86
C LYS A 25 6.86 4.18 26.61
N ASP A 26 6.03 4.94 25.89
CA ASP A 26 5.32 6.10 26.44
C ASP A 26 3.87 5.76 26.87
N ASP A 27 3.46 4.50 26.67
CA ASP A 27 2.11 3.97 26.89
C ASP A 27 0.99 4.91 26.46
N SER A 28 1.14 5.50 25.28
CA SER A 28 0.21 6.54 24.82
C SER A 28 0.09 6.60 23.31
N TRP A 29 -1.11 7.01 22.88
CA TRP A 29 -1.39 7.35 21.49
C TRP A 29 -1.16 8.84 21.28
N ARG A 30 -0.47 9.19 20.19
CA ARG A 30 -0.38 10.57 19.72
C ARG A 30 -0.77 10.67 18.26
N LYS A 31 -1.29 11.83 17.87
CA LYS A 31 -1.62 12.11 16.47
C LYS A 31 -0.35 12.25 15.63
N ILE A 32 -0.39 11.71 14.42
CA ILE A 32 0.58 12.01 13.37
C ILE A 32 -0.18 12.67 12.22
N HIS A 33 0.38 13.72 11.64
CA HIS A 33 -0.28 14.46 10.58
C HIS A 33 0.05 13.85 9.22
N TYR A 34 -0.95 13.74 8.35
CA TYR A 34 -0.78 13.39 6.95
C TYR A 34 -1.40 14.51 6.09
N ALA A 35 -0.61 15.08 5.19
CA ALA A 35 -0.93 16.35 4.55
C ALA A 35 -1.93 16.27 3.38
N HIS A 36 -2.43 15.08 3.03
CA HIS A 36 -3.29 14.92 1.85
C HIS A 36 -4.71 14.50 2.24
N ASP A 37 -5.64 15.44 2.03
CA ASP A 37 -7.07 15.19 2.12
C ASP A 37 -7.59 14.48 0.86
N GLY A 38 -8.72 13.78 0.99
CA GLY A 38 -9.41 13.17 -0.16
C GLY A 38 -8.80 11.86 -0.66
N ILE A 39 -7.87 11.26 0.08
CA ILE A 39 -7.24 9.98 -0.24
C ILE A 39 -7.78 8.87 0.68
N CYS A 40 -8.12 7.73 0.10
CA CYS A 40 -8.47 6.50 0.81
C CYS A 40 -7.25 5.57 0.87
N PHE A 41 -7.04 4.93 2.03
CA PHE A 41 -5.97 3.95 2.23
C PHE A 41 -6.54 2.53 2.13
N SER A 42 -5.74 1.60 1.61
CA SER A 42 -6.04 0.18 1.71
C SER A 42 -6.13 -0.27 3.17
N ARG A 43 -6.96 -1.28 3.41
CA ARG A 43 -7.16 -1.86 4.75
C ARG A 43 -5.93 -2.59 5.28
N ARG A 44 -5.09 -3.12 4.38
CA ARG A 44 -3.90 -3.91 4.71
C ARG A 44 -2.66 -3.07 4.49
N SER A 45 -1.74 -3.12 5.44
CA SER A 45 -0.40 -2.56 5.32
C SER A 45 0.64 -3.65 5.13
N VAL A 46 1.77 -3.29 4.54
CA VAL A 46 2.95 -4.15 4.44
C VAL A 46 4.13 -3.50 5.16
N PHE A 47 4.76 -4.24 6.07
CA PHE A 47 5.96 -3.80 6.77
C PHE A 47 7.22 -4.36 6.09
N VAL A 48 8.09 -3.48 5.61
CA VAL A 48 9.35 -3.85 4.96
C VAL A 48 10.38 -2.74 5.14
N LYS A 49 11.64 -3.11 5.39
CA LYS A 49 12.78 -2.18 5.63
C LYS A 49 12.46 -1.03 6.61
N GLY A 50 11.75 -1.32 7.70
CA GLY A 50 11.47 -0.35 8.76
C GLY A 50 10.30 0.61 8.48
N LYS A 51 9.61 0.44 7.35
CA LYS A 51 8.46 1.28 6.97
C LYS A 51 7.21 0.45 6.75
N LEU A 52 6.06 1.03 7.14
CA LEU A 52 4.74 0.53 6.76
C LEU A 52 4.34 1.11 5.41
N HIS A 53 3.69 0.33 4.57
CA HIS A 53 3.28 0.72 3.21
C HIS A 53 1.81 0.42 2.99
N TRP A 54 1.12 1.31 2.28
CA TRP A 54 -0.27 1.18 1.87
C TRP A 54 -0.42 1.60 0.42
N THR A 55 -1.32 0.94 -0.30
CA THR A 55 -1.89 1.54 -1.51
C THR A 55 -2.88 2.63 -1.13
N THR A 56 -2.93 3.66 -1.95
CA THR A 56 -3.87 4.76 -1.83
C THR A 56 -4.70 4.92 -3.10
N HIS A 57 -5.92 5.42 -2.95
CA HIS A 57 -6.83 5.69 -4.05
C HIS A 57 -7.50 7.05 -3.86
N SER A 58 -7.71 7.77 -4.95
CA SER A 58 -8.53 8.97 -4.99
C SER A 58 -9.95 8.64 -4.55
N ARG A 59 -10.53 9.52 -3.73
CA ARG A 59 -11.95 9.43 -3.39
C ARG A 59 -12.84 9.87 -4.56
N ASP A 60 -12.31 10.67 -5.48
CA ASP A 60 -12.98 10.98 -6.73
C ASP A 60 -12.74 9.84 -7.73
N GLN A 61 -13.79 9.06 -7.98
CA GLN A 61 -13.80 7.93 -8.92
C GLN A 61 -13.51 8.35 -10.37
N TYR A 62 -13.64 9.64 -10.71
CA TYR A 62 -13.34 10.17 -12.04
C TYR A 62 -11.87 10.61 -12.17
N VAL A 63 -11.16 10.76 -11.05
CA VAL A 63 -9.73 11.02 -11.02
C VAL A 63 -9.01 9.69 -10.85
N TRP A 64 -8.38 9.23 -11.93
CA TRP A 64 -7.42 8.14 -11.83
C TRP A 64 -6.24 8.64 -11.00
N GLY A 65 -6.24 8.31 -9.72
CA GLY A 65 -5.30 8.82 -8.75
C GLY A 65 -5.13 7.80 -7.65
N GLY A 66 -3.88 7.52 -7.33
CA GLY A 66 -3.49 6.52 -6.37
C GLY A 66 -1.97 6.36 -6.38
N GLY A 67 -1.46 5.56 -5.47
CA GLY A 67 -0.04 5.26 -5.42
C GLY A 67 0.30 4.48 -4.18
N ILE A 68 1.59 4.44 -3.87
CA ILE A 68 2.08 3.77 -2.67
C ILE A 68 2.58 4.84 -1.70
N VAL A 69 2.03 4.83 -0.50
CA VAL A 69 2.47 5.67 0.61
C VAL A 69 3.17 4.80 1.63
N SER A 70 4.26 5.32 2.19
CA SER A 70 5.03 4.70 3.26
C SER A 70 5.07 5.58 4.50
N PHE A 71 5.24 4.97 5.67
CA PHE A 71 5.50 5.65 6.93
C PHE A 71 6.69 5.01 7.64
N SER A 72 7.75 5.78 7.87
CA SER A 72 8.94 5.34 8.61
C SER A 72 8.64 5.31 10.09
N LEU A 73 8.84 4.16 10.77
CA LEU A 73 8.67 4.08 12.22
C LEU A 73 9.87 4.68 12.99
N ALA A 74 11.03 4.78 12.33
CA ALA A 74 12.24 5.36 12.88
C ALA A 74 12.17 6.88 12.85
N ASP A 75 11.88 7.45 11.68
CA ASP A 75 11.86 8.91 11.45
C ASP A 75 10.47 9.50 11.67
N GLU A 76 9.45 8.66 11.81
CA GLU A 76 8.04 9.05 12.01
C GLU A 76 7.52 9.99 10.92
N ASN A 77 8.02 9.78 9.71
CA ASN A 77 7.72 10.58 8.54
C ASN A 77 7.06 9.77 7.43
N TRP A 78 6.15 10.42 6.73
CA TRP A 78 5.53 9.91 5.52
C TRP A 78 6.47 10.02 4.33
N GLY A 79 6.38 9.08 3.41
CA GLY A 79 7.08 9.11 2.14
C GLY A 79 6.21 8.53 1.04
N LYS A 80 6.43 8.97 -0.20
CA LYS A 80 5.84 8.34 -1.38
C LYS A 80 6.79 7.26 -1.90
N VAL A 81 6.24 6.17 -2.41
CA VAL A 81 6.98 5.17 -3.17
C VAL A 81 6.45 5.23 -4.60
N GLU A 82 7.37 5.45 -5.55
CA GLU A 82 7.02 5.46 -6.95
C GLU A 82 6.69 4.04 -7.43
N GLU A 83 5.71 3.97 -8.31
CA GLU A 83 5.21 2.72 -8.88
C GLU A 83 6.07 2.26 -10.08
N PRO A 84 5.97 0.97 -10.46
CA PRO A 84 6.54 0.48 -11.71
C PRO A 84 6.09 1.30 -12.93
N CYS A 85 6.97 1.40 -13.93
CA CYS A 85 6.57 1.89 -15.24
C CYS A 85 5.84 0.77 -16.02
N TYR A 86 4.52 0.82 -16.03
CA TYR A 86 3.67 -0.22 -16.64
C TYR A 86 3.59 -0.15 -18.17
N GLY A 87 3.98 0.98 -18.78
CA GLY A 87 3.73 1.23 -20.21
C GLY A 87 2.25 1.45 -20.56
N GLY A 88 1.39 1.67 -19.56
CA GLY A 88 -0.07 1.85 -19.67
C GLY A 88 -0.69 2.61 -18.49
N LYS A 89 -2.01 2.48 -18.29
CA LYS A 89 -2.77 3.14 -17.18
C LYS A 89 -2.93 2.27 -15.93
N GLU A 90 -2.08 1.28 -15.78
CA GLU A 90 -2.12 0.35 -14.66
C GLU A 90 -1.66 1.02 -13.36
N SER A 91 -2.08 0.45 -12.24
CA SER A 91 -1.64 0.86 -10.90
C SER A 91 -1.68 -0.34 -9.96
N ILE A 92 -0.80 -0.34 -8.97
CA ILE A 92 -0.79 -1.32 -7.89
C ILE A 92 -2.01 -1.08 -7.02
N SER A 93 -2.89 -2.08 -7.03
CA SER A 93 -4.12 -2.09 -6.24
C SER A 93 -3.89 -2.63 -4.81
N GLU A 94 -2.97 -3.58 -4.67
CA GLU A 94 -2.63 -4.22 -3.41
C GLU A 94 -1.13 -4.42 -3.27
N LEU A 95 -0.65 -4.41 -2.03
CA LEU A 95 0.73 -4.71 -1.68
C LEU A 95 0.85 -6.05 -0.97
N GLY A 96 2.02 -6.66 -1.10
CA GLY A 96 2.41 -7.85 -0.35
C GLY A 96 3.91 -7.91 -0.14
N LEU A 97 4.35 -9.09 0.31
CA LEU A 97 5.76 -9.45 0.36
C LEU A 97 6.02 -10.60 -0.59
N PHE A 98 7.10 -10.49 -1.36
CA PHE A 98 7.69 -11.60 -2.10
C PHE A 98 9.02 -11.94 -1.44
N GLY A 99 9.02 -12.96 -0.57
CA GLY A 99 10.12 -13.18 0.36
C GLY A 99 10.25 -12.01 1.33
N ASN A 100 11.34 -11.24 1.22
CA ASN A 100 11.61 -10.05 2.04
C ASN A 100 11.44 -8.73 1.27
N ASP A 101 11.02 -8.80 0.01
CA ASP A 101 10.93 -7.65 -0.88
C ASP A 101 9.48 -7.17 -0.99
N LEU A 102 9.30 -5.86 -1.18
CA LEU A 102 7.99 -5.29 -1.43
C LEU A 102 7.49 -5.78 -2.79
N CYS A 103 6.27 -6.30 -2.81
CA CYS A 103 5.59 -6.63 -4.06
C CYS A 103 4.25 -5.91 -4.19
N GLY A 104 3.83 -5.70 -5.44
CA GLY A 104 2.58 -5.04 -5.79
C GLY A 104 1.81 -5.84 -6.83
N PHE A 105 0.49 -5.74 -6.77
CA PHE A 105 -0.45 -6.43 -7.65
C PHE A 105 -1.19 -5.42 -8.51
N SER A 106 -0.97 -5.49 -9.82
CA SER A 106 -1.70 -4.70 -10.83
C SER A 106 -2.75 -5.59 -11.50
N HIS A 107 -3.94 -5.04 -11.74
CA HIS A 107 -5.00 -5.76 -12.46
C HIS A 107 -5.04 -5.32 -13.92
N ASP A 108 -4.90 -6.28 -14.82
CA ASP A 108 -5.33 -6.16 -16.20
C ASP A 108 -6.66 -6.93 -16.35
N LEU A 109 -7.76 -6.19 -16.50
CA LEU A 109 -9.11 -6.74 -16.65
C LEU A 109 -9.26 -7.69 -17.85
N ALA A 110 -8.37 -7.61 -18.85
CA ALA A 110 -8.39 -8.47 -20.02
C ALA A 110 -7.60 -9.78 -19.83
N ILE A 111 -6.60 -9.82 -18.93
CA ILE A 111 -5.61 -10.90 -18.86
C ILE A 111 -5.52 -11.55 -17.48
N GLY A 112 -5.41 -10.77 -16.40
CA GLY A 112 -5.15 -11.31 -15.08
C GLY A 112 -4.49 -10.32 -14.12
N ILE A 113 -3.69 -10.85 -13.19
CA ILE A 113 -3.00 -10.07 -12.16
C ILE A 113 -1.50 -10.12 -12.40
N ASP A 114 -0.89 -8.97 -12.61
CA ASP A 114 0.55 -8.83 -12.71
C ASP A 114 1.18 -8.70 -11.33
N VAL A 115 2.22 -9.49 -11.10
CA VAL A 115 2.99 -9.45 -9.86
C VAL A 115 4.31 -8.73 -10.12
N TRP A 116 4.47 -7.58 -9.46
CA TRP A 116 5.66 -6.75 -9.52
C TRP A 116 6.44 -6.86 -8.21
N VAL A 117 7.76 -6.93 -8.27
CA VAL A 117 8.64 -6.97 -7.09
C VAL A 117 9.69 -5.88 -7.19
N MET A 118 9.84 -5.07 -6.13
CA MET A 118 10.89 -4.08 -6.00
C MET A 118 12.16 -4.76 -5.47
N LYS A 119 13.09 -5.08 -6.37
CA LYS A 119 14.31 -5.83 -6.04
C LYS A 119 15.26 -5.05 -5.15
N ASP A 120 15.41 -3.75 -5.41
CA ASP A 120 16.21 -2.84 -4.62
C ASP A 120 15.27 -1.84 -3.96
N TYR A 121 15.05 -2.03 -2.65
CA TYR A 121 14.07 -1.24 -1.93
C TYR A 121 14.33 0.27 -2.03
N GLY A 122 13.32 1.03 -2.45
CA GLY A 122 13.38 2.47 -2.66
C GLY A 122 13.89 2.91 -4.03
N ILE A 123 14.32 1.97 -4.89
CA ILE A 123 14.76 2.25 -6.25
C ILE A 123 13.63 1.91 -7.22
N THR A 124 13.04 2.92 -7.85
CA THR A 124 11.89 2.78 -8.76
C THR A 124 12.19 1.87 -9.93
N GLU A 125 13.38 1.97 -10.50
CA GLU A 125 13.83 1.20 -11.66
C GLU A 125 14.02 -0.29 -11.34
N SER A 126 14.03 -0.66 -10.06
CA SER A 126 14.18 -2.05 -9.62
C SER A 126 12.88 -2.84 -9.63
N TRP A 127 11.74 -2.18 -9.85
CA TRP A 127 10.46 -2.84 -10.03
C TRP A 127 10.51 -3.77 -11.24
N THR A 128 10.37 -5.07 -10.99
CA THR A 128 10.40 -6.10 -12.04
C THR A 128 9.13 -6.92 -12.00
N LYS A 129 8.45 -7.07 -13.14
CA LYS A 129 7.33 -8.00 -13.29
C LYS A 129 7.87 -9.43 -13.30
N ILE A 130 7.46 -10.24 -12.33
CA ILE A 130 7.96 -11.62 -12.19
C ILE A 130 7.03 -12.64 -12.84
N CYS A 131 5.72 -12.40 -12.86
CA CYS A 131 4.75 -13.25 -13.54
C CYS A 131 3.40 -12.52 -13.70
N THR A 132 2.54 -13.12 -14.54
CA THR A 132 1.12 -12.80 -14.63
C THR A 132 0.32 -14.01 -14.18
N ILE A 133 -0.52 -13.84 -13.18
CA ILE A 133 -1.50 -14.83 -12.75
C ILE A 133 -2.74 -14.64 -13.63
N VAL A 134 -2.89 -15.51 -14.63
CA VAL A 134 -4.01 -15.45 -15.58
C VAL A 134 -5.30 -15.92 -14.89
N SER A 135 -6.36 -15.12 -15.00
CA SER A 135 -7.70 -15.53 -14.56
C SER A 135 -8.60 -15.80 -15.76
N LYS A 136 -9.24 -16.97 -15.81
CA LYS A 136 -10.26 -17.30 -16.81
C LYS A 136 -11.67 -16.82 -16.44
N THR A 137 -11.88 -16.37 -15.20
CA THR A 137 -13.17 -15.93 -14.67
C THR A 137 -13.06 -14.53 -14.06
N ARG A 138 -14.09 -13.71 -14.26
CA ARG A 138 -14.19 -12.31 -13.79
C ARG A 138 -14.32 -12.17 -12.25
N GLU A 139 -14.10 -13.23 -11.49
CA GLU A 139 -14.42 -13.31 -10.04
C GLU A 139 -13.21 -13.62 -9.15
N ILE A 140 -12.03 -13.03 -9.40
CA ILE A 140 -11.01 -13.01 -8.33
C ILE A 140 -11.37 -11.89 -7.36
N SER A 141 -12.18 -12.24 -6.35
CA SER A 141 -12.32 -11.43 -5.13
C SER A 141 -11.09 -11.69 -4.25
N ILE A 142 -10.26 -10.66 -4.06
CA ILE A 142 -8.86 -10.74 -3.58
C ILE A 142 -8.78 -10.88 -2.04
N PHE A 143 -9.69 -11.59 -1.39
CA PHE A 143 -9.69 -11.60 0.09
C PHE A 143 -8.51 -12.34 0.73
N SER A 144 -7.67 -13.05 -0.03
CA SER A 144 -6.34 -13.48 0.42
C SER A 144 -5.58 -14.16 -0.72
N ILE A 145 -4.77 -13.42 -1.49
CA ILE A 145 -3.58 -14.06 -2.09
C ILE A 145 -2.50 -14.02 -1.01
N ARG A 146 -2.44 -15.08 -0.20
CA ARG A 146 -1.29 -15.33 0.68
C ARG A 146 -0.29 -16.16 -0.11
N PHE A 147 0.84 -15.59 -0.49
CA PHE A 147 1.97 -16.40 -0.95
C PHE A 147 2.49 -17.19 0.25
N LEU A 148 2.13 -18.47 0.33
CA LEU A 148 2.78 -19.41 1.22
C LEU A 148 4.12 -19.78 0.58
N VAL A 149 5.18 -19.11 0.99
CA VAL A 149 6.55 -19.58 0.72
C VAL A 149 6.85 -20.62 1.81
N LYS A 150 7.14 -21.86 1.40
CA LYS A 150 7.65 -22.90 2.30
C LYS A 150 9.06 -22.57 2.78
#